data_AF-A0A1R4HAL9-F1
#
_entry.id   AF-A0A1R4HAL9-F1
#
_cell.length_a   1.000
_cell.length_b   1.000
_cell.length_c   1.000
_cell.angle_alpha   90.00
_cell.angle_beta   90.00
_cell.angle_gamma   90.00
#
_symmetry.space_group_name_H-M   'P 1'
#
loop_
_entity.id
_entity.type
_entity.pdbx_description
1 polymer ?
#
loop_
_entity_poly.entity_id
_entity_poly.type
_entity_poly.pdbx_seq_one_letter_code
_entity_poly.pdbx_strand_id
1 'polypeptide(L)'
;MIAQQLLRKIGWLIIILVNARSYADTSPPTLAPGYGNLQFTAPEPDSYTLPPLGQAADGKVLDIEGHDTSLHALIGDKAKATDKIVLLSFIYATCSDVNGCPLATTVLHKINSRLQKEPELAKKLRLLTLSFNPAHDTPAQMKHYGASLQDGTLEWHFLTTRSEQELNPILNAYQQNIQKIYDDKGQDTGTFSHVLRVYLIDQQRQIRSIYSLSFLHPDTVINDIKSLLQKPTAKTPPSPLKTIDALKTIKHPPLGLPPVPIPDNNPISLQKVSLGKKLFFDRRLSLNNTMSCAMCHIADQGFTNNQMATAVGAEGRTVRRNSPSLYNTGYFSLLFHDGRETSLEQQVWLPLLTHNEMANPSIGYVIDKINTSADYTGLFQKAFKKPASMETVGMALASYERTLNSANSPFDRWQYGHDQQALDAKAQRGYQLFIGKAACSQCHTVGDKHALFTDNSLHNTGIGYRDAMVSNDNKQSVQLAPGVFVNVDAQLLASVSETKTNDLGRYEITQNPAHRWQYKTPSLRNIQLTAPYMHNGSLASLQEVIAFYNQGGIANENRDPLIKPLHLSDEESKDLAYFLTQLTGDNVQELIDEARTAPVGDRQ
;
A
#
# COMPACT_ATOMS: atom_id res chain seq x y z
N MET A 1 10.56 -14.79 70.62
CA MET A 1 11.27 -14.11 69.52
C MET A 1 11.48 -14.96 68.26
N ILE A 2 10.79 -16.11 68.08
CA ILE A 2 10.95 -16.97 66.89
C ILE A 2 9.69 -16.97 65.98
N ALA A 3 8.52 -16.55 66.51
CA ALA A 3 7.26 -16.51 65.74
C ALA A 3 7.11 -15.28 64.81
N GLN A 4 7.87 -14.19 65.03
CA GLN A 4 7.86 -13.00 64.15
C GLN A 4 8.85 -13.10 62.98
N GLN A 5 9.76 -14.08 62.97
CA GLN A 5 10.68 -14.31 61.85
C GLN A 5 10.14 -15.30 60.81
N LEU A 6 9.14 -16.13 61.13
CA LEU A 6 8.51 -17.02 60.15
C LEU A 6 7.45 -16.32 59.28
N LEU A 7 6.77 -15.29 59.78
CA LEU A 7 5.77 -14.53 59.01
C LEU A 7 6.37 -13.58 57.96
N ARG A 8 7.68 -13.29 58.01
CA ARG A 8 8.39 -12.53 56.96
C ARG A 8 8.96 -13.38 55.83
N LYS A 9 9.06 -14.71 55.99
CA LYS A 9 9.55 -15.62 54.93
C LYS A 9 8.46 -16.26 54.08
N ILE A 10 7.19 -16.19 54.48
CA ILE A 10 6.05 -16.64 53.65
C ILE A 10 5.51 -15.49 52.78
N GLY A 11 5.73 -14.23 53.16
CA GLY A 11 5.37 -13.05 52.35
C GLY A 11 6.28 -12.74 51.16
N TRP A 12 7.39 -13.46 50.99
CA TRP A 12 8.34 -13.26 49.88
C TRP A 12 8.34 -14.39 48.83
N LEU A 13 7.56 -15.46 49.04
CA LEU A 13 7.38 -16.53 48.04
C LEU A 13 6.07 -16.42 47.24
N ILE A 14 5.15 -15.50 47.60
CA ILE A 14 3.91 -15.24 46.82
C ILE A 14 4.07 -14.03 45.88
N ILE A 15 5.17 -13.28 45.96
CA ILE A 15 5.46 -12.13 45.08
C ILE A 15 6.41 -12.51 43.91
N ILE A 16 6.88 -13.76 43.84
CA ILE A 16 7.75 -14.25 42.75
C ILE A 16 7.03 -15.25 41.81
N LEU A 17 5.72 -15.48 41.99
CA LEU A 17 4.90 -16.34 41.09
C LEU A 17 3.72 -15.63 40.42
N VAL A 18 3.65 -14.29 40.46
CA VAL A 18 2.62 -13.48 39.75
C VAL A 18 3.24 -12.44 38.82
N ASN A 19 4.50 -12.61 38.39
CA ASN A 19 5.13 -11.76 37.37
C ASN A 19 5.94 -12.60 36.37
N ALA A 20 5.27 -13.58 35.76
CA ALA A 20 5.82 -14.32 34.62
C ALA A 20 4.70 -14.62 33.62
N ARG A 21 4.02 -13.57 33.14
CA ARG A 21 3.15 -13.60 31.94
C ARG A 21 2.75 -12.18 31.50
N SER A 22 3.70 -11.26 31.49
CA SER A 22 3.51 -9.94 30.91
C SER A 22 4.82 -9.52 30.27
N TYR A 23 4.76 -9.18 28.98
CA TYR A 23 5.87 -8.76 28.12
C TYR A 23 6.86 -9.85 27.68
N ALA A 24 6.39 -10.69 26.78
CA ALA A 24 7.21 -11.16 25.66
C ALA A 24 6.43 -10.87 24.38
N ASP A 25 6.22 -9.59 24.08
CA ASP A 25 5.96 -9.16 22.70
C ASP A 25 7.31 -8.83 22.06
N THR A 26 8.06 -9.89 21.76
CA THR A 26 9.22 -9.82 20.89
C THR A 26 8.80 -10.40 19.56
N SER A 27 7.85 -9.74 18.90
CA SER A 27 7.66 -9.97 17.47
C SER A 27 8.89 -9.37 16.78
N PRO A 28 9.77 -10.18 16.16
CA PRO A 28 10.89 -9.65 15.39
C PRO A 28 10.33 -8.73 14.31
N PRO A 29 11.10 -7.74 13.85
CA PRO A 29 10.61 -6.89 12.78
C PRO A 29 10.17 -7.70 11.59
N THR A 30 9.07 -7.27 10.99
CA THR A 30 8.72 -7.69 9.65
C THR A 30 9.77 -7.14 8.70
N LEU A 31 10.78 -7.97 8.44
CA LEU A 31 11.81 -7.70 7.45
C LEU A 31 11.13 -7.58 6.08
N ALA A 32 11.51 -6.56 5.33
CA ALA A 32 11.04 -6.41 3.96
C ALA A 32 11.37 -7.67 3.13
N PRO A 33 10.56 -7.97 2.08
CA PRO A 33 10.73 -9.19 1.28
C PRO A 33 12.16 -9.41 0.79
N GLY A 34 12.90 -8.33 0.46
CA GLY A 34 14.30 -8.39 0.00
C GLY A 34 15.30 -9.08 0.95
N TYR A 35 14.96 -9.22 2.23
CA TYR A 35 15.77 -9.99 3.18
C TYR A 35 15.56 -11.50 3.08
N GLY A 36 14.36 -11.95 2.74
CA GLY A 36 13.95 -13.35 2.74
C GLY A 36 13.77 -13.93 1.35
N ASN A 37 12.90 -14.96 1.27
CA ASN A 37 12.38 -15.46 0.00
C ASN A 37 11.20 -14.61 -0.43
N LEU A 38 11.07 -14.40 -1.74
CA LEU A 38 9.90 -13.73 -2.32
C LEU A 38 8.64 -14.53 -2.00
N GLN A 39 7.64 -13.89 -1.41
CA GLN A 39 6.38 -14.52 -1.00
C GLN A 39 5.38 -14.70 -2.16
N PHE A 40 5.77 -14.27 -3.36
CA PHE A 40 5.05 -14.44 -4.60
C PHE A 40 6.04 -14.88 -5.68
N THR A 41 5.54 -15.44 -6.79
CA THR A 41 6.38 -15.83 -7.92
C THR A 41 6.94 -14.57 -8.58
N ALA A 42 8.27 -14.44 -8.66
CA ALA A 42 8.90 -13.34 -9.38
C ALA A 42 8.43 -13.34 -10.84
N PRO A 43 8.17 -12.16 -11.45
CA PRO A 43 7.79 -12.10 -12.85
C PRO A 43 8.92 -12.68 -13.71
N GLU A 44 8.58 -13.58 -14.63
CA GLU A 44 9.55 -14.13 -15.57
C GLU A 44 10.10 -13.02 -16.48
N PRO A 45 11.37 -13.10 -16.94
CA PRO A 45 11.88 -12.14 -17.91
C PRO A 45 10.97 -12.04 -19.14
N ASP A 46 10.71 -10.82 -19.60
CA ASP A 46 9.79 -10.47 -20.69
C ASP A 46 8.30 -10.82 -20.44
N SER A 47 7.89 -11.16 -19.21
CA SER A 47 6.47 -11.39 -18.90
C SER A 47 5.64 -10.10 -18.91
N TYR A 48 6.29 -8.94 -18.83
CA TYR A 48 5.68 -7.61 -18.88
C TYR A 48 6.65 -6.58 -19.45
N THR A 49 6.11 -5.44 -19.90
CA THR A 49 6.93 -4.35 -20.44
C THR A 49 7.37 -3.39 -19.34
N LEU A 50 8.64 -2.99 -19.34
CA LEU A 50 9.16 -1.90 -18.52
C LEU A 50 9.16 -0.60 -19.34
N PRO A 51 8.11 0.24 -19.32
CA PRO A 51 8.10 1.48 -20.08
C PRO A 51 9.13 2.49 -19.54
N PRO A 52 9.58 3.45 -20.35
CA PRO A 52 10.35 4.59 -19.83
C PRO A 52 9.44 5.43 -18.90
N LEU A 53 9.86 5.60 -17.64
CA LEU A 53 9.20 6.38 -16.60
C LEU A 53 9.69 7.83 -16.55
N GLY A 54 10.81 8.12 -17.22
CA GLY A 54 11.44 9.44 -17.25
C GLY A 54 12.92 9.36 -17.55
N GLN A 55 13.55 10.51 -17.80
CA GLN A 55 14.98 10.58 -18.06
C GLN A 55 15.74 10.63 -16.72
N ALA A 56 16.74 9.78 -16.55
CA ALA A 56 17.66 9.84 -15.42
C ALA A 56 18.39 11.20 -15.40
N ALA A 57 18.32 11.91 -14.28
CA ALA A 57 18.91 13.23 -14.13
C ALA A 57 20.43 13.17 -13.91
N ASP A 58 21.12 14.24 -14.33
CA ASP A 58 22.56 14.40 -14.09
C ASP A 58 22.81 15.11 -12.75
N GLY A 59 24.06 15.08 -12.31
CA GLY A 59 24.53 15.84 -11.17
C GLY A 59 26.01 15.59 -10.90
N LYS A 60 26.68 16.59 -10.33
CA LYS A 60 28.08 16.47 -9.92
C LYS A 60 28.17 15.59 -8.68
N VAL A 61 29.07 14.63 -8.72
CA VAL A 61 29.33 13.69 -7.62
C VAL A 61 30.83 13.48 -7.49
N LEU A 62 31.25 13.03 -6.31
CA LEU A 62 32.61 12.61 -6.01
C LEU A 62 32.66 11.08 -5.92
N ASP A 63 33.71 10.49 -6.49
CA ASP A 63 34.03 9.07 -6.27
C ASP A 63 34.69 8.85 -4.89
N ILE A 64 35.05 7.60 -4.59
CA ILE A 64 35.69 7.21 -3.32
C ILE A 64 37.14 7.71 -3.18
N GLU A 65 37.76 8.15 -4.28
CA GLU A 65 39.07 8.81 -4.32
C GLU A 65 38.96 10.35 -4.18
N GLY A 66 37.76 10.90 -4.27
CA GLY A 66 37.47 12.33 -4.20
C GLY A 66 37.63 13.08 -5.53
N HIS A 67 37.67 12.37 -6.67
CA HIS A 67 37.67 13.01 -7.98
C HIS A 67 36.26 13.46 -8.37
N ASP A 68 36.17 14.59 -9.07
CA ASP A 68 34.91 15.06 -9.64
C ASP A 68 34.48 14.19 -10.83
N THR A 69 33.22 13.79 -10.84
CA THR A 69 32.56 13.13 -11.96
C THR A 69 31.09 13.57 -12.02
N SER A 70 30.30 12.94 -12.89
CA SER A 70 28.85 13.17 -12.94
C SER A 70 28.07 11.86 -12.99
N LEU A 71 26.81 11.90 -12.52
CA LEU A 71 25.91 10.76 -12.63
C LEU A 71 25.75 10.31 -14.09
N HIS A 72 25.67 11.24 -15.05
CA HIS A 72 25.61 10.86 -16.46
C HIS A 72 26.90 10.25 -17.00
N ALA A 73 28.08 10.61 -16.48
CA ALA A 73 29.32 9.93 -16.84
C ALA A 73 29.34 8.48 -16.32
N LEU A 74 28.79 8.26 -15.11
CA LEU A 74 28.71 6.95 -14.46
C LEU A 74 27.54 6.09 -14.92
N ILE A 75 26.43 6.67 -15.37
CA ILE A 75 25.35 5.95 -16.05
C ILE A 75 25.79 5.64 -17.49
N GLY A 76 26.52 6.58 -18.10
CA GLY A 76 27.23 6.44 -19.36
C GLY A 76 26.79 7.41 -20.45
N ASP A 77 27.56 7.53 -21.54
CA ASP A 77 27.40 8.56 -22.58
C ASP A 77 26.33 8.18 -23.63
N LYS A 78 25.31 9.04 -23.84
CA LYS A 78 24.31 8.88 -24.91
C LYS A 78 24.95 8.77 -26.30
N ALA A 79 26.11 9.40 -26.51
CA ALA A 79 26.84 9.38 -27.78
C ALA A 79 27.79 8.18 -27.93
N LYS A 80 28.14 7.49 -26.83
CA LYS A 80 29.05 6.33 -26.85
C LYS A 80 28.40 5.02 -26.40
N ALA A 81 27.08 5.02 -26.17
CA ALA A 81 26.27 3.87 -25.75
C ALA A 81 27.04 2.95 -24.80
N THR A 82 27.13 3.33 -23.52
CA THR A 82 27.63 2.38 -22.53
C THR A 82 26.69 1.18 -22.50
N ASP A 83 27.22 -0.03 -22.68
CA ASP A 83 26.43 -1.26 -22.77
C ASP A 83 25.91 -1.76 -21.41
N LYS A 84 25.79 -0.86 -20.42
CA LYS A 84 25.42 -1.21 -19.05
C LYS A 84 24.09 -0.59 -18.64
N ILE A 85 23.27 -1.41 -18.01
CA ILE A 85 22.12 -0.99 -17.20
C ILE A 85 22.66 -0.54 -15.83
N VAL A 86 22.01 0.46 -15.24
CA VAL A 86 22.40 1.00 -13.94
C VAL A 86 21.30 0.78 -12.91
N LEU A 87 21.69 0.29 -11.73
CA LEU A 87 20.89 0.40 -10.51
C LEU A 87 21.44 1.55 -9.68
N LEU A 88 20.63 2.59 -9.47
CA LEU A 88 20.97 3.74 -8.65
C LEU A 88 20.20 3.68 -7.32
N SER A 89 20.94 3.68 -6.21
CA SER A 89 20.41 3.72 -4.84
C SER A 89 20.89 4.97 -4.13
N PHE A 90 20.01 5.56 -3.31
CA PHE A 90 20.33 6.68 -2.42
C PHE A 90 20.39 6.18 -0.98
N ILE A 91 21.51 6.42 -0.29
CA ILE A 91 21.71 5.98 1.10
C ILE A 91 22.39 7.04 1.96
N TYR A 92 22.58 6.76 3.23
CA TYR A 92 23.63 7.38 4.04
C TYR A 92 24.26 6.32 4.95
N ALA A 93 25.55 6.42 5.24
CA ALA A 93 26.32 5.32 5.81
C ALA A 93 25.89 4.97 7.25
N THR A 94 25.38 5.94 8.00
CA THR A 94 24.93 5.79 9.39
C THR A 94 23.44 5.47 9.53
N CYS A 95 22.77 5.08 8.45
CA CYS A 95 21.34 4.74 8.48
C CYS A 95 21.04 3.51 9.35
N SER A 96 20.13 3.68 10.29
CA SER A 96 19.68 2.65 11.23
C SER A 96 18.34 1.98 10.85
N ASP A 97 17.64 2.46 9.81
CA ASP A 97 16.41 1.84 9.33
C ASP A 97 16.72 0.54 8.59
N VAL A 98 16.46 -0.63 9.20
CA VAL A 98 16.72 -1.94 8.56
C VAL A 98 16.00 -2.07 7.22
N ASN A 99 14.82 -1.50 7.04
CA ASN A 99 14.07 -1.62 5.78
C ASN A 99 14.35 -0.45 4.81
N GLY A 100 15.28 0.43 5.16
CA GLY A 100 15.77 1.55 4.36
C GLY A 100 17.12 1.24 3.69
N CYS A 101 18.17 1.98 4.06
CA CYS A 101 19.49 1.88 3.41
C CYS A 101 20.13 0.48 3.55
N PRO A 102 20.16 -0.17 4.75
CA PRO A 102 20.56 -1.56 4.90
C PRO A 102 19.85 -2.54 3.95
N LEU A 103 18.55 -2.38 3.68
CA LEU A 103 17.81 -3.23 2.76
C LEU A 103 18.31 -3.05 1.33
N ALA A 104 18.43 -1.81 0.86
CA ALA A 104 18.99 -1.53 -0.46
C ALA A 104 20.38 -2.14 -0.62
N THR A 105 21.27 -1.87 0.33
CA THR A 105 22.62 -2.41 0.32
C THR A 105 22.64 -3.94 0.33
N THR A 106 21.79 -4.58 1.14
CA THR A 106 21.67 -6.04 1.20
C THR A 106 21.17 -6.62 -0.12
N VAL A 107 20.15 -6.01 -0.72
CA VAL A 107 19.59 -6.49 -2.00
C VAL A 107 20.60 -6.32 -3.13
N LEU A 108 21.27 -5.17 -3.21
CA LEU A 108 22.33 -4.92 -4.20
C LEU A 108 23.51 -5.88 -4.00
N HIS A 109 23.90 -6.17 -2.75
CA HIS A 109 24.94 -7.16 -2.45
C HIS A 109 24.51 -8.58 -2.85
N LYS A 110 23.27 -8.99 -2.54
CA LYS A 110 22.72 -10.28 -3.01
C LYS A 110 22.70 -10.38 -4.53
N ILE A 111 22.37 -9.29 -5.23
CA ILE A 111 22.45 -9.23 -6.70
C ILE A 111 23.91 -9.42 -7.13
N ASN A 112 24.86 -8.70 -6.52
CA ASN A 112 26.28 -8.86 -6.81
C ASN A 112 26.75 -10.32 -6.63
N SER A 113 26.45 -10.94 -5.49
CA SER A 113 26.82 -12.33 -5.20
C SER A 113 26.14 -13.33 -6.14
N ARG A 114 24.88 -13.11 -6.51
CA ARG A 114 24.17 -14.00 -7.45
C ARG A 114 24.73 -13.90 -8.86
N LEU A 115 25.06 -12.69 -9.32
CA LEU A 115 25.61 -12.45 -10.65
C LEU A 115 27.05 -12.93 -10.82
N GLN A 116 27.75 -13.33 -9.75
CA GLN A 116 28.99 -14.13 -9.85
C GLN A 116 28.81 -15.40 -10.68
N LYS A 117 27.61 -16.00 -10.64
CA LYS A 117 27.26 -17.21 -11.42
C LYS A 117 26.82 -16.89 -12.84
N GLU A 118 26.62 -15.61 -13.18
CA GLU A 118 26.19 -15.12 -14.50
C GLU A 118 27.13 -14.00 -15.01
N PRO A 119 28.42 -14.27 -15.30
CA PRO A 119 29.42 -13.24 -15.58
C PRO A 119 29.12 -12.39 -16.82
N GLU A 120 28.40 -12.94 -17.80
CA GLU A 120 27.96 -12.19 -18.98
C GLU A 120 26.86 -11.17 -18.66
N LEU A 121 25.99 -11.49 -17.70
CA LEU A 121 24.99 -10.55 -17.18
C LEU A 121 25.65 -9.50 -16.29
N ALA A 122 26.61 -9.91 -15.46
CA ALA A 122 27.36 -9.02 -14.58
C ALA A 122 28.09 -7.91 -15.36
N LYS A 123 28.70 -8.24 -16.51
CA LYS A 123 29.36 -7.26 -17.40
C LYS A 123 28.43 -6.15 -17.90
N LYS A 124 27.11 -6.40 -17.95
CA LYS A 124 26.07 -5.49 -18.45
C LYS A 124 25.35 -4.72 -17.36
N LEU A 125 25.78 -4.85 -16.10
CA LEU A 125 25.22 -4.15 -14.96
C LEU A 125 26.27 -3.28 -14.27
N ARG A 126 25.82 -2.12 -13.80
CA ARG A 126 26.58 -1.22 -12.92
C ARG A 126 25.72 -0.83 -11.74
N LEU A 127 26.29 -0.86 -10.55
CA LEU A 127 25.64 -0.43 -9.32
C LEU A 127 26.18 0.94 -8.91
N LEU A 128 25.29 1.88 -8.62
CA LEU A 128 25.63 3.20 -8.10
C LEU A 128 24.94 3.38 -6.75
N THR A 129 25.73 3.66 -5.71
CA THR A 129 25.23 3.99 -4.38
C THR A 129 25.66 5.42 -4.05
N LEU A 130 24.72 6.36 -4.05
CA LEU A 130 24.98 7.77 -3.77
C LEU A 130 24.55 8.12 -2.35
N SER A 131 25.47 8.69 -1.56
CA SER A 131 25.12 9.26 -0.27
C SER A 131 24.33 10.55 -0.41
N PHE A 132 23.32 10.73 0.44
CA PHE A 132 22.63 12.00 0.63
C PHE A 132 23.06 12.77 1.89
N ASN A 133 24.15 12.35 2.56
CA ASN A 133 24.71 13.04 3.72
C ASN A 133 26.19 13.45 3.49
N PRO A 134 26.47 14.37 2.56
CA PRO A 134 27.85 14.74 2.19
C PRO A 134 28.66 15.36 3.35
N ALA A 135 27.99 15.83 4.41
CA ALA A 135 28.65 16.35 5.60
C ALA A 135 29.40 15.27 6.41
N HIS A 136 28.90 14.02 6.38
CA HIS A 136 29.49 12.90 7.13
C HIS A 136 30.02 11.78 6.22
N ASP A 137 29.38 11.56 5.07
CA ASP A 137 29.73 10.53 4.11
C ASP A 137 30.72 11.08 3.08
N THR A 138 31.91 11.45 3.56
CA THR A 138 33.03 11.86 2.71
C THR A 138 33.48 10.74 1.76
N PRO A 139 34.27 11.02 0.71
CA PRO A 139 34.85 9.97 -0.15
C PRO A 139 35.52 8.83 0.63
N ALA A 140 36.28 9.16 1.68
CA ALA A 140 36.92 8.19 2.56
C ALA A 140 35.91 7.33 3.34
N GLN A 141 34.81 7.91 3.81
CA GLN A 141 33.76 7.18 4.52
C GLN A 141 32.98 6.27 3.57
N MET A 142 32.67 6.73 2.36
CA MET A 142 32.03 5.92 1.33
C MET A 142 32.93 4.79 0.84
N LYS A 143 34.25 5.01 0.77
CA LYS A 143 35.24 3.95 0.54
C LYS A 143 35.17 2.88 1.61
N HIS A 144 35.10 3.28 2.89
CA HIS A 144 35.00 2.34 4.00
C HIS A 144 33.68 1.56 3.97
N TYR A 145 32.56 2.25 3.71
CA TYR A 145 31.24 1.64 3.57
C TYR A 145 31.20 0.57 2.46
N GLY A 146 31.81 0.86 1.31
CA GLY A 146 31.82 -0.06 0.16
C GLY A 146 32.80 -1.23 0.25
N ALA A 147 33.81 -1.15 1.12
CA ALA A 147 34.94 -2.08 1.13
C ALA A 147 34.56 -3.56 1.35
N SER A 148 33.51 -3.83 2.14
CA SER A 148 33.04 -5.20 2.42
C SER A 148 31.97 -5.69 1.43
N LEU A 149 31.46 -4.80 0.57
CA LEU A 149 30.36 -5.07 -0.36
C LEU A 149 30.86 -5.41 -1.77
N GLN A 150 32.09 -4.97 -2.08
CA GLN A 150 32.76 -5.18 -3.36
C GLN A 150 33.63 -6.44 -3.31
N ASP A 151 33.43 -7.34 -4.26
CA ASP A 151 34.25 -8.55 -4.46
C ASP A 151 34.92 -8.59 -5.85
N GLY A 152 34.79 -7.50 -6.63
CA GLY A 152 35.35 -7.35 -7.98
C GLY A 152 34.49 -7.92 -9.11
N THR A 153 33.33 -8.50 -8.81
CA THR A 153 32.45 -9.13 -9.82
C THR A 153 31.64 -8.11 -10.62
N LEU A 154 30.96 -7.19 -9.93
CA LEU A 154 30.27 -6.06 -10.54
C LEU A 154 31.03 -4.77 -10.33
N GLU A 155 30.87 -3.86 -11.28
CA GLU A 155 31.27 -2.47 -11.12
C GLU A 155 30.27 -1.78 -10.20
N TRP A 156 30.67 -1.56 -8.94
CA TRP A 156 29.86 -0.90 -7.93
C TRP A 156 30.54 0.38 -7.44
N HIS A 157 29.99 1.53 -7.81
CA HIS A 157 30.49 2.84 -7.37
C HIS A 157 29.76 3.32 -6.12
N PHE A 158 30.53 3.84 -5.16
CA PHE A 158 30.02 4.51 -3.98
C PHE A 158 30.37 5.99 -4.10
N LEU A 159 29.37 6.85 -3.96
CA LEU A 159 29.44 8.24 -4.37
C LEU A 159 28.97 9.16 -3.24
N THR A 160 29.44 10.39 -3.26
CA THR A 160 28.94 11.49 -2.42
C THR A 160 28.95 12.79 -3.21
N THR A 161 28.64 13.93 -2.61
CA THR A 161 28.77 15.25 -3.23
C THR A 161 29.68 16.15 -2.40
N ARG A 162 30.13 17.27 -2.96
CA ARG A 162 30.93 18.26 -2.20
C ARG A 162 30.13 18.93 -1.09
N SER A 163 28.81 19.08 -1.30
CA SER A 163 27.92 19.76 -0.38
C SER A 163 26.45 19.40 -0.64
N GLU A 164 25.59 19.78 0.30
CA GLU A 164 24.13 19.69 0.15
C GLU A 164 23.62 20.53 -1.04
N GLN A 165 24.30 21.65 -1.37
CA GLN A 165 23.90 22.49 -2.49
C GLN A 165 24.06 21.77 -3.85
N GLU A 166 25.07 20.93 -3.99
CA GLU A 166 25.27 20.11 -5.19
C GLU A 166 24.37 18.86 -5.19
N LEU A 167 24.01 18.36 -4.00
CA LEU A 167 23.14 17.20 -3.83
C LEU A 167 21.66 17.51 -4.07
N ASN A 168 21.15 18.63 -3.57
CA ASN A 168 19.73 18.95 -3.58
C ASN A 168 19.10 18.92 -5.00
N PRO A 169 19.76 19.42 -6.07
CA PRO A 169 19.24 19.27 -7.43
C PRO A 169 19.08 17.81 -7.86
N ILE A 170 20.00 16.93 -7.46
CA ILE A 170 19.93 15.50 -7.74
C ILE A 170 18.73 14.90 -7.01
N LEU A 171 18.62 15.14 -5.70
CA LEU A 171 17.52 14.62 -4.89
C LEU A 171 16.16 15.07 -5.43
N ASN A 172 16.01 16.36 -5.76
CA ASN A 172 14.77 16.89 -6.34
C ASN A 172 14.42 16.24 -7.68
N ALA A 173 15.41 16.05 -8.56
CA ALA A 173 15.20 15.46 -9.87
C ALA A 173 14.79 13.98 -9.79
N TYR A 174 15.32 13.24 -8.81
CA TYR A 174 14.89 11.87 -8.52
C TYR A 174 13.70 11.79 -7.55
N GLN A 175 13.12 12.92 -7.13
CA GLN A 175 12.02 12.99 -6.15
C GLN A 175 12.35 12.35 -4.78
N GLN A 176 13.61 12.40 -4.37
CA GLN A 176 14.13 11.92 -3.10
C GLN A 176 14.01 13.00 -2.03
N ASN A 177 12.84 13.11 -1.40
CA ASN A 177 12.65 14.02 -0.28
C ASN A 177 13.34 13.44 0.97
N ILE A 178 14.30 14.18 1.51
CA ILE A 178 14.96 13.88 2.78
C ILE A 178 14.52 14.90 3.83
N GLN A 179 14.24 14.43 5.05
CA GLN A 179 13.95 15.28 6.20
C GLN A 179 15.00 15.03 7.28
N LYS A 180 15.72 16.08 7.67
CA LYS A 180 16.65 16.03 8.81
C LYS A 180 15.86 15.90 10.10
N ILE A 181 16.31 15.02 10.98
CA ILE A 181 15.71 14.82 12.29
C ILE A 181 16.49 15.65 13.31
N TYR A 182 15.77 16.50 14.04
CA TYR A 182 16.33 17.32 15.10
C TYR A 182 15.93 16.75 16.47
N ASP A 183 16.81 16.86 17.46
CA ASP A 183 16.51 16.48 18.84
C ASP A 183 15.63 17.54 19.54
N ASP A 184 15.23 17.27 20.78
CA ASP A 184 14.38 18.15 21.59
C ASP A 184 15.00 19.53 21.87
N LYS A 185 16.29 19.72 21.58
CA LYS A 185 17.02 20.98 21.73
C LYS A 185 17.22 21.70 20.39
N GLY A 186 16.64 21.17 19.31
CA GLY A 186 16.80 21.68 17.95
C GLY A 186 18.16 21.39 17.33
N GLN A 187 18.95 20.46 17.89
CA GLN A 187 20.23 20.05 17.34
C GLN A 187 20.03 18.95 16.30
N ASP A 188 20.77 19.03 15.20
CA ASP A 188 20.75 18.01 14.15
C ASP A 188 21.25 16.68 14.72
N THR A 189 20.42 15.63 14.63
CA THR A 189 20.77 14.29 15.12
C THR A 189 21.72 13.55 14.18
N GLY A 190 21.98 14.07 12.97
CA GLY A 190 22.71 13.39 11.91
C GLY A 190 21.92 12.24 11.27
N THR A 191 20.61 12.14 11.55
CA THR A 191 19.71 11.13 10.98
C THR A 191 18.67 11.77 10.07
N PHE A 192 18.19 10.98 9.10
CA PHE A 192 17.29 11.46 8.05
C PHE A 192 16.09 10.52 7.92
N SER A 193 14.90 11.09 7.75
CA SER A 193 13.73 10.36 7.26
C SER A 193 13.64 10.51 5.75
N HIS A 194 13.52 9.40 5.03
CA HIS A 194 13.34 9.39 3.58
C HIS A 194 12.62 8.12 3.13
N VAL A 195 12.06 8.15 1.92
CA VAL A 195 11.43 6.97 1.31
C VAL A 195 12.48 6.19 0.52
N LEU A 196 12.66 4.91 0.85
CA LEU A 196 13.56 4.04 0.09
C LEU A 196 13.09 3.89 -1.36
N ARG A 197 13.98 4.22 -2.30
CA ARG A 197 13.81 3.89 -3.71
C ARG A 197 15.12 3.49 -4.36
N VAL A 198 15.07 2.47 -5.21
CA VAL A 198 16.16 2.07 -6.11
C VAL A 198 15.67 2.19 -7.55
N TYR A 199 16.46 2.83 -8.39
CA TYR A 199 16.09 3.15 -9.77
C TYR A 199 16.79 2.18 -10.73
N LEU A 200 16.01 1.55 -11.61
CA LEU A 200 16.53 0.81 -12.76
C LEU A 200 16.63 1.77 -13.95
N ILE A 201 17.83 1.95 -14.49
CA ILE A 201 18.11 2.90 -15.57
C ILE A 201 18.73 2.14 -16.75
N ASP A 202 18.15 2.30 -17.94
CA ASP A 202 18.66 1.65 -19.15
C ASP A 202 19.85 2.38 -19.80
N GLN A 203 20.39 1.78 -20.87
CA GLN A 203 21.54 2.31 -21.61
C GLN A 203 21.23 3.66 -22.31
N GLN A 204 19.95 4.03 -22.46
CA GLN A 204 19.51 5.31 -23.02
C GLN A 204 19.24 6.37 -21.93
N ARG A 205 19.65 6.07 -20.68
CA ARG A 205 19.41 6.87 -19.48
C ARG A 205 17.92 7.07 -19.18
N GLN A 206 17.05 6.13 -19.58
CA GLN A 206 15.65 6.13 -19.17
C GLN A 206 15.51 5.35 -17.88
N ILE A 207 14.79 5.90 -16.92
CA ILE A 207 14.33 5.18 -15.75
C ILE A 207 13.26 4.20 -16.24
N ARG A 208 13.45 2.91 -15.97
CA ARG A 208 12.56 1.83 -16.42
C ARG A 208 11.74 1.22 -15.28
N SER A 209 12.23 1.35 -14.05
CA SER A 209 11.53 0.93 -12.85
C SER A 209 12.05 1.69 -11.62
N ILE A 210 11.20 1.79 -10.60
CA ILE A 210 11.54 2.37 -9.28
C ILE A 210 11.07 1.38 -8.23
N TYR A 211 12.01 0.69 -7.60
CA TYR A 211 11.71 -0.31 -6.57
C TYR A 211 11.54 0.36 -5.21
N SER A 212 10.39 0.13 -4.58
CA SER A 212 10.11 0.49 -3.19
C SER A 212 10.40 -0.69 -2.26
N LEU A 213 10.30 -0.46 -0.94
CA LEU A 213 10.53 -1.45 0.12
C LEU A 213 9.86 -2.82 -0.14
N SER A 214 8.63 -2.86 -0.65
CA SER A 214 7.89 -4.11 -0.88
C SER A 214 8.29 -4.87 -2.14
N PHE A 215 8.93 -4.20 -3.11
CA PHE A 215 9.27 -4.79 -4.41
C PHE A 215 10.78 -4.91 -4.64
N LEU A 216 11.59 -4.32 -3.76
CA LEU A 216 13.04 -4.41 -3.81
C LEU A 216 13.48 -5.81 -3.38
N HIS A 217 13.55 -6.72 -4.35
CA HIS A 217 13.96 -8.10 -4.18
C HIS A 217 14.94 -8.52 -5.28
N PRO A 218 16.01 -9.30 -4.98
CA PRO A 218 17.00 -9.68 -5.99
C PRO A 218 16.41 -10.38 -7.21
N ASP A 219 15.45 -11.29 -7.04
CA ASP A 219 14.82 -12.03 -8.15
C ASP A 219 14.06 -11.10 -9.11
N THR A 220 13.21 -10.22 -8.57
CA THR A 220 12.46 -9.24 -9.37
C THR A 220 13.41 -8.35 -10.15
N VAL A 221 14.42 -7.79 -9.46
CA VAL A 221 15.37 -6.85 -10.08
C VAL A 221 16.21 -7.54 -11.17
N ILE A 222 16.69 -8.77 -10.93
CA ILE A 222 17.47 -9.52 -11.92
C ILE A 222 16.61 -9.86 -13.15
N ASN A 223 15.35 -10.24 -12.97
CA ASN A 223 14.46 -10.56 -14.09
C ASN A 223 14.12 -9.32 -14.92
N ASP A 224 13.95 -8.16 -14.29
CA ASP A 224 13.76 -6.89 -14.98
C ASP A 224 15.01 -6.49 -15.80
N ILE A 225 16.21 -6.66 -15.23
CA ILE A 225 17.48 -6.46 -15.95
C ILE A 225 17.58 -7.42 -17.14
N LYS A 226 17.25 -8.70 -16.96
CA LYS A 226 17.22 -9.69 -18.05
C LYS A 226 16.22 -9.29 -19.14
N SER A 227 15.08 -8.73 -18.78
CA SER A 227 14.08 -8.23 -19.74
C SER A 227 14.60 -7.05 -20.57
N LEU A 228 15.34 -6.13 -19.95
CA LEU A 228 15.93 -4.99 -20.66
C LEU A 228 17.08 -5.37 -21.60
N LEU A 229 17.82 -6.45 -21.30
CA LEU A 229 18.98 -6.89 -22.08
C LEU A 229 18.65 -7.86 -23.21
N GLN A 230 17.47 -8.45 -23.21
CA GLN A 230 17.00 -9.25 -24.33
C GLN A 230 16.70 -8.33 -25.51
N LYS A 231 17.15 -8.71 -26.71
CA LYS A 231 16.68 -8.05 -27.94
C LYS A 231 15.17 -8.18 -27.94
N PRO A 232 14.40 -7.13 -28.31
CA PRO A 232 12.96 -7.24 -28.42
C PRO A 232 12.68 -8.41 -29.34
N THR A 233 12.31 -9.56 -28.78
CA THR A 233 11.66 -10.57 -29.58
C THR A 233 10.39 -9.87 -30.02
N ALA A 234 10.13 -9.87 -31.32
CA ALA A 234 8.83 -9.50 -31.85
C ALA A 234 7.81 -10.56 -31.41
N LYS A 235 7.66 -10.76 -30.09
CA LYS A 235 6.39 -11.14 -29.53
C LYS A 235 5.53 -9.92 -29.78
N THR A 236 4.45 -10.17 -30.51
CA THR A 236 3.28 -9.31 -30.55
C THR A 236 3.14 -8.65 -29.17
N PRO A 237 3.03 -7.31 -29.06
CA PRO A 237 2.66 -6.70 -27.79
C PRO A 237 1.54 -7.56 -27.19
N PRO A 238 1.59 -7.92 -25.90
CA PRO A 238 0.64 -8.88 -25.31
C PRO A 238 -0.72 -8.55 -25.88
N SER A 239 -1.21 -9.42 -26.77
CA SER A 239 -2.24 -9.08 -27.77
C SER A 239 -3.33 -8.30 -27.06
N PRO A 240 -3.46 -6.97 -27.30
CA PRO A 240 -3.87 -5.97 -26.32
C PRO A 240 -4.65 -6.63 -25.20
N LEU A 241 -3.90 -7.16 -24.20
CA LEU A 241 -4.28 -8.28 -23.31
C LEU A 241 -5.77 -8.22 -23.13
N LYS A 242 -6.52 -9.06 -23.91
CA LYS A 242 -7.95 -8.88 -24.26
C LYS A 242 -8.50 -7.87 -23.28
N THR A 243 -8.50 -6.57 -23.66
CA THR A 243 -8.98 -5.49 -22.79
C THR A 243 -10.13 -6.12 -22.08
N ILE A 244 -10.08 -6.27 -20.73
CA ILE A 244 -11.21 -6.85 -20.01
C ILE A 244 -12.37 -6.23 -20.73
N ASP A 245 -13.21 -7.04 -21.35
CA ASP A 245 -14.37 -6.47 -21.99
C ASP A 245 -15.15 -6.05 -20.76
N ALA A 246 -14.84 -4.86 -20.24
CA ALA A 246 -15.25 -4.38 -18.95
C ALA A 246 -16.78 -4.28 -19.00
N LEU A 247 -17.28 -4.04 -20.22
CA LEU A 247 -18.67 -4.23 -20.59
C LEU A 247 -19.14 -5.68 -20.52
N LYS A 248 -18.35 -6.69 -20.86
CA LYS A 248 -18.68 -8.12 -20.66
C LYS A 248 -18.78 -8.49 -19.18
N THR A 249 -17.86 -8.09 -18.30
CA THR A 249 -17.98 -8.37 -16.85
C THR A 249 -19.12 -7.58 -16.21
N ILE A 250 -19.50 -6.43 -16.77
CA ILE A 250 -20.71 -5.70 -16.36
C ILE A 250 -21.99 -6.36 -16.87
N LYS A 251 -22.03 -6.78 -18.14
CA LYS A 251 -23.19 -7.47 -18.75
C LYS A 251 -23.39 -8.88 -18.21
N HIS A 252 -22.28 -9.53 -17.85
CA HIS A 252 -22.20 -10.88 -17.31
C HIS A 252 -21.25 -10.87 -16.10
N PRO A 253 -21.75 -10.44 -14.92
CA PRO A 253 -20.99 -10.48 -13.68
C PRO A 253 -20.42 -11.87 -13.42
N PRO A 254 -19.20 -11.96 -12.85
CA PRO A 254 -18.66 -13.24 -12.39
C PRO A 254 -19.61 -13.91 -11.40
N LEU A 255 -19.57 -15.25 -11.37
CA LEU A 255 -20.42 -16.05 -10.50
C LEU A 255 -20.36 -15.57 -9.04
N GLY A 256 -21.52 -15.46 -8.40
CA GLY A 256 -21.66 -14.99 -7.02
C GLY A 256 -21.89 -13.48 -6.86
N LEU A 257 -21.90 -12.72 -7.95
CA LEU A 257 -22.34 -11.31 -7.97
C LEU A 257 -23.69 -11.14 -8.68
N PRO A 258 -24.53 -10.19 -8.23
CA PRO A 258 -25.71 -9.78 -9.00
C PRO A 258 -25.31 -8.91 -10.22
N PRO A 259 -26.27 -8.56 -11.10
CA PRO A 259 -26.07 -7.48 -12.07
C PRO A 259 -25.59 -6.19 -11.41
N VAL A 260 -24.56 -5.55 -11.99
CA VAL A 260 -24.03 -4.26 -11.50
C VAL A 260 -25.13 -3.19 -11.60
N PRO A 261 -25.42 -2.44 -10.52
CA PRO A 261 -26.30 -1.28 -10.60
C PRO A 261 -25.70 -0.18 -11.50
N ILE A 262 -26.40 0.18 -12.57
CA ILE A 262 -26.01 1.24 -13.50
C ILE A 262 -27.06 2.35 -13.43
N PRO A 263 -26.68 3.59 -13.07
CA PRO A 263 -27.61 4.71 -13.08
C PRO A 263 -28.05 5.10 -14.50
N ASP A 264 -29.33 5.44 -14.68
CA ASP A 264 -29.91 5.85 -15.98
C ASP A 264 -29.22 7.09 -16.57
N ASN A 265 -28.77 8.01 -15.70
CA ASN A 265 -28.05 9.21 -16.11
C ASN A 265 -26.56 8.97 -16.41
N ASN A 266 -26.03 7.79 -16.09
CA ASN A 266 -24.64 7.42 -16.37
C ASN A 266 -24.51 6.00 -16.94
N PRO A 267 -25.06 5.73 -18.15
CA PRO A 267 -24.91 4.43 -18.80
C PRO A 267 -23.43 4.18 -19.11
N ILE A 268 -22.96 2.96 -18.86
CA ILE A 268 -21.56 2.60 -19.05
C ILE A 268 -21.24 2.45 -20.55
N SER A 269 -20.09 2.98 -20.97
CA SER A 269 -19.50 2.78 -22.29
C SER A 269 -17.99 2.62 -22.18
N LEU A 270 -17.36 2.00 -23.18
CA LEU A 270 -15.89 1.87 -23.21
C LEU A 270 -15.21 3.24 -23.13
N GLN A 271 -15.74 4.25 -23.81
CA GLN A 271 -15.16 5.59 -23.80
C GLN A 271 -15.18 6.22 -22.40
N LYS A 272 -16.26 6.01 -21.62
CA LYS A 272 -16.34 6.50 -20.24
C LYS A 272 -15.40 5.73 -19.32
N VAL A 273 -15.33 4.40 -19.46
CA VAL A 273 -14.43 3.53 -18.67
C VAL A 273 -12.97 3.90 -18.94
N SER A 274 -12.56 4.00 -20.21
CA SER A 274 -11.18 4.37 -20.55
C SER A 274 -10.80 5.77 -20.07
N LEU A 275 -11.73 6.72 -20.14
CA LEU A 275 -11.53 8.07 -19.60
C LEU A 275 -11.42 8.06 -18.06
N GLY A 276 -12.30 7.32 -17.39
CA GLY A 276 -12.25 7.13 -15.93
C GLY A 276 -10.96 6.50 -15.47
N LYS A 277 -10.52 5.44 -16.15
CA LYS A 277 -9.24 4.79 -15.90
C LYS A 277 -8.09 5.79 -16.07
N LYS A 278 -8.07 6.55 -17.16
CA LYS A 278 -7.03 7.57 -17.36
C LYS A 278 -6.98 8.56 -16.18
N LEU A 279 -8.13 9.08 -15.74
CA LEU A 279 -8.21 9.99 -14.60
C LEU A 279 -7.73 9.32 -13.29
N PHE A 280 -8.11 8.07 -13.05
CA PHE A 280 -7.80 7.31 -11.83
C PHE A 280 -6.29 7.18 -11.56
N PHE A 281 -5.49 7.03 -12.62
CA PHE A 281 -4.03 6.89 -12.55
C PHE A 281 -3.27 8.21 -12.79
N ASP A 282 -3.97 9.33 -13.00
CA ASP A 282 -3.33 10.62 -13.34
C ASP A 282 -2.91 11.40 -12.09
N ARG A 283 -1.60 11.47 -11.86
CA ARG A 283 -1.03 12.15 -10.68
C ARG A 283 -1.17 13.66 -10.76
N ARG A 284 -1.36 14.23 -11.96
CA ARG A 284 -1.54 15.67 -12.17
C ARG A 284 -2.83 16.17 -11.54
N LEU A 285 -3.78 15.28 -11.22
CA LEU A 285 -5.05 15.66 -10.60
C LEU A 285 -4.92 16.04 -9.12
N SER A 286 -3.82 15.75 -8.42
CA SER A 286 -3.58 16.31 -7.07
C SER A 286 -3.00 17.72 -7.14
N LEU A 287 -3.15 18.52 -6.07
CA LEU A 287 -2.68 19.91 -6.00
C LEU A 287 -1.25 20.08 -6.54
N ASN A 288 -0.32 19.28 -6.02
CA ASN A 288 1.11 19.30 -6.32
C ASN A 288 1.54 18.37 -7.47
N ASN A 289 0.59 17.73 -8.16
CA ASN A 289 0.81 16.78 -9.26
C ASN A 289 1.61 15.52 -8.87
N THR A 290 1.51 15.07 -7.62
CA THR A 290 2.26 13.89 -7.13
C THR A 290 1.38 12.70 -6.79
N MET A 291 0.04 12.85 -6.75
CA MET A 291 -0.88 11.84 -6.24
C MET A 291 -2.04 11.53 -7.18
N SER A 292 -2.44 10.27 -7.23
CA SER A 292 -3.60 9.75 -7.96
C SER A 292 -4.39 8.79 -7.06
N CYS A 293 -5.59 8.39 -7.49
CA CYS A 293 -6.42 7.43 -6.76
C CYS A 293 -5.66 6.11 -6.54
N ALA A 294 -4.88 5.69 -7.53
CA ALA A 294 -4.09 4.45 -7.53
C ALA A 294 -2.96 4.40 -6.47
N MET A 295 -2.63 5.52 -5.81
CA MET A 295 -1.62 5.53 -4.75
C MET A 295 -2.17 5.14 -3.38
N CYS A 296 -3.48 5.33 -3.15
CA CYS A 296 -4.17 4.85 -1.95
C CYS A 296 -4.95 3.56 -2.23
N HIS A 297 -5.39 3.37 -3.46
CA HIS A 297 -6.10 2.18 -3.94
C HIS A 297 -5.22 1.39 -4.91
N ILE A 298 -4.17 0.77 -4.36
CA ILE A 298 -3.12 0.10 -5.14
C ILE A 298 -3.66 -1.25 -5.62
N ALA A 299 -3.73 -1.44 -6.94
CA ALA A 299 -4.31 -2.64 -7.56
C ALA A 299 -3.68 -3.94 -7.00
N ASP A 300 -2.35 -3.97 -6.93
CA ASP A 300 -1.55 -5.10 -6.40
C ASP A 300 -1.80 -5.42 -4.93
N GLN A 301 -2.40 -4.49 -4.19
CA GLN A 301 -2.72 -4.64 -2.78
C GLN A 301 -4.23 -4.82 -2.57
N GLY A 302 -4.97 -5.23 -3.60
CA GLY A 302 -6.43 -5.40 -3.51
C GLY A 302 -7.22 -4.11 -3.65
N PHE A 303 -6.66 -3.12 -4.38
CA PHE A 303 -7.18 -1.76 -4.47
C PHE A 303 -7.33 -1.07 -3.11
N THR A 304 -6.42 -1.38 -2.18
CA THR A 304 -6.24 -0.74 -0.87
C THR A 304 -4.79 -0.27 -0.70
N ASN A 305 -4.45 0.18 0.52
CA ASN A 305 -3.07 0.38 0.95
C ASN A 305 -2.84 -0.50 2.18
N ASN A 306 -2.06 -1.57 2.00
CA ASN A 306 -1.79 -2.58 3.01
C ASN A 306 -0.48 -2.34 3.76
N GLN A 307 0.30 -1.34 3.34
CA GLN A 307 1.59 -1.02 3.97
C GLN A 307 1.41 -0.21 5.26
N MET A 308 0.25 0.40 5.45
CA MET A 308 -0.04 1.28 6.57
C MET A 308 -1.47 1.09 7.06
N ALA A 309 -1.70 1.28 8.36
CA ALA A 309 -3.05 1.29 8.93
C ALA A 309 -3.95 2.33 8.27
N THR A 310 -3.37 3.50 7.97
CA THR A 310 -4.02 4.63 7.31
C THR A 310 -3.07 5.21 6.25
N ALA A 311 -3.62 5.63 5.12
CA ALA A 311 -2.82 6.12 4.00
C ALA A 311 -2.23 7.51 4.28
N VAL A 312 -1.19 7.87 3.52
CA VAL A 312 -0.56 9.18 3.56
C VAL A 312 -0.93 9.96 2.30
N GLY A 313 -1.54 11.12 2.48
CA GLY A 313 -1.93 12.03 1.43
C GLY A 313 -0.90 13.15 1.17
N ALA A 314 -1.41 14.28 0.68
CA ALA A 314 -0.59 15.41 0.25
C ALA A 314 0.33 15.93 1.37
N GLU A 315 1.61 16.12 1.00
CA GLU A 315 2.68 16.63 1.87
C GLU A 315 2.92 15.78 3.14
N GLY A 316 2.61 14.49 3.09
CA GLY A 316 2.89 13.58 4.21
C GLY A 316 1.79 13.53 5.26
N ARG A 317 0.63 14.16 5.01
CA ARG A 317 -0.49 14.16 5.98
C ARG A 317 -1.20 12.82 5.99
N THR A 318 -1.27 12.18 7.15
CA THR A 318 -1.96 10.91 7.32
C THR A 318 -3.48 11.10 7.37
N VAL A 319 -4.24 10.17 6.79
CA VAL A 319 -5.71 10.14 6.94
C VAL A 319 -6.12 9.42 8.23
N ARG A 320 -7.34 9.65 8.72
CA ARG A 320 -7.83 9.01 9.96
C ARG A 320 -8.28 7.56 9.78
N ARG A 321 -8.51 7.16 8.53
CA ARG A 321 -9.18 5.90 8.18
C ARG A 321 -8.36 5.06 7.20
N ASN A 322 -8.49 3.75 7.31
CA ASN A 322 -7.95 2.79 6.37
C ASN A 322 -8.60 2.99 4.99
N SER A 323 -7.83 2.84 3.92
CA SER A 323 -8.34 2.93 2.54
C SER A 323 -9.12 1.66 2.19
N PRO A 324 -10.46 1.72 2.02
CA PRO A 324 -11.26 0.54 1.72
C PRO A 324 -10.96 0.02 0.30
N SER A 325 -11.21 -1.28 0.07
CA SER A 325 -11.03 -1.86 -1.26
C SER A 325 -12.04 -1.27 -2.24
N LEU A 326 -11.60 -1.06 -3.48
CA LEU A 326 -12.49 -0.67 -4.58
C LEU A 326 -13.14 -1.87 -5.28
N TYR A 327 -12.74 -3.10 -4.95
CA TYR A 327 -13.42 -4.26 -5.50
C TYR A 327 -14.90 -4.23 -5.16
N ASN A 328 -15.74 -4.45 -6.17
CA ASN A 328 -17.19 -4.53 -6.05
C ASN A 328 -17.84 -3.24 -5.51
N THR A 329 -17.16 -2.08 -5.57
CA THR A 329 -17.70 -0.81 -5.05
C THR A 329 -18.97 -0.36 -5.77
N GLY A 330 -19.14 -0.77 -7.03
CA GLY A 330 -20.35 -0.53 -7.83
C GLY A 330 -21.65 -1.07 -7.24
N TYR A 331 -21.59 -1.98 -6.26
CA TYR A 331 -22.77 -2.58 -5.62
C TYR A 331 -23.17 -1.90 -4.30
N PHE A 332 -22.38 -0.96 -3.80
CA PHE A 332 -22.64 -0.37 -2.48
C PHE A 332 -23.59 0.83 -2.58
N SER A 333 -24.60 0.86 -1.72
CA SER A 333 -25.53 1.99 -1.58
C SER A 333 -25.04 3.07 -0.62
N LEU A 334 -24.08 2.72 0.26
CA LEU A 334 -23.37 3.64 1.14
C LEU A 334 -21.87 3.55 0.85
N LEU A 335 -21.23 4.71 0.73
CA LEU A 335 -19.80 4.87 0.42
C LEU A 335 -19.10 5.58 1.57
N PHE A 336 -17.78 5.39 1.65
CA PHE A 336 -16.94 5.65 2.83
C PHE A 336 -17.32 4.80 4.05
N HIS A 337 -16.41 4.75 5.03
CA HIS A 337 -16.65 4.02 6.28
C HIS A 337 -17.80 4.59 7.11
N ASP A 338 -18.15 5.87 6.98
CA ASP A 338 -19.27 6.52 7.69
C ASP A 338 -20.56 6.60 6.86
N GLY A 339 -20.56 6.01 5.65
CA GLY A 339 -21.71 6.00 4.75
C GLY A 339 -22.17 7.39 4.30
N ARG A 340 -21.30 8.41 4.33
CA ARG A 340 -21.70 9.81 4.08
C ARG A 340 -22.11 10.11 2.64
N GLU A 341 -21.79 9.20 1.72
CA GLU A 341 -22.08 9.34 0.31
C GLU A 341 -22.86 8.11 -0.20
N THR A 342 -23.70 8.32 -1.21
CA THR A 342 -24.60 7.32 -1.80
C THR A 342 -24.38 7.10 -3.29
N SER A 343 -23.53 7.92 -3.93
CA SER A 343 -23.21 7.82 -5.35
C SER A 343 -21.70 7.88 -5.59
N LEU A 344 -21.19 6.94 -6.40
CA LEU A 344 -19.79 6.94 -6.84
C LEU A 344 -19.46 8.22 -7.60
N GLU A 345 -20.38 8.74 -8.41
CA GLU A 345 -20.21 9.97 -9.17
C GLU A 345 -19.90 11.20 -8.29
N GLN A 346 -20.38 11.20 -7.04
CA GLN A 346 -20.14 12.27 -6.08
C GLN A 346 -18.97 11.96 -5.14
N GLN A 347 -18.81 10.69 -4.76
CA GLN A 347 -17.76 10.21 -3.86
C GLN A 347 -16.37 10.68 -4.28
N VAL A 348 -16.07 10.63 -5.58
CA VAL A 348 -14.73 10.94 -6.13
C VAL A 348 -14.26 12.37 -5.89
N TRP A 349 -15.18 13.31 -5.64
CA TRP A 349 -14.82 14.71 -5.38
C TRP A 349 -14.20 14.92 -4.01
N LEU A 350 -14.58 14.10 -3.02
CA LEU A 350 -14.05 14.28 -1.68
C LEU A 350 -12.53 14.01 -1.64
N PRO A 351 -12.00 12.90 -2.18
CA PRO A 351 -10.56 12.70 -2.25
C PRO A 351 -9.80 13.76 -3.03
N LEU A 352 -10.39 14.25 -4.12
CA LEU A 352 -9.81 15.32 -4.94
C LEU A 352 -9.62 16.63 -4.14
N LEU A 353 -10.55 16.94 -3.23
CA LEU A 353 -10.60 18.24 -2.52
C LEU A 353 -10.06 18.16 -1.09
N THR A 354 -10.05 16.99 -0.48
CA THR A 354 -9.66 16.84 0.93
C THR A 354 -8.17 17.15 1.10
N HIS A 355 -7.88 18.04 2.06
CA HIS A 355 -6.55 18.60 2.29
C HIS A 355 -5.47 17.54 2.60
N ASN A 356 -5.82 16.50 3.35
CA ASN A 356 -4.92 15.38 3.66
C ASN A 356 -5.06 14.20 2.70
N GLU A 357 -5.64 14.42 1.51
CA GLU A 357 -5.68 13.45 0.40
C GLU A 357 -5.04 14.09 -0.85
N MET A 358 -5.82 14.54 -1.85
CA MET A 358 -5.26 15.17 -3.08
C MET A 358 -5.22 16.70 -3.03
N ALA A 359 -5.82 17.31 -2.01
CA ALA A 359 -5.64 18.70 -1.59
C ALA A 359 -5.98 19.82 -2.60
N ASN A 360 -6.78 19.57 -3.64
CA ASN A 360 -7.12 20.64 -4.56
C ASN A 360 -8.03 21.70 -3.89
N PRO A 361 -7.83 23.00 -4.20
CA PRO A 361 -8.56 24.08 -3.54
C PRO A 361 -10.03 24.17 -3.98
N SER A 362 -10.38 23.64 -5.15
CA SER A 362 -11.74 23.65 -5.66
C SER A 362 -11.94 22.66 -6.82
N ILE A 363 -13.21 22.38 -7.11
CA ILE A 363 -13.62 21.58 -8.28
C ILE A 363 -13.15 22.24 -9.58
N GLY A 364 -13.29 23.57 -9.68
CA GLY A 364 -12.87 24.34 -10.85
C GLY A 364 -11.38 24.17 -11.15
N TYR A 365 -10.54 24.16 -10.11
CA TYR A 365 -9.10 23.95 -10.26
C TYR A 365 -8.76 22.58 -10.87
N VAL A 366 -9.46 21.52 -10.46
CA VAL A 366 -9.30 20.17 -11.03
C VAL A 366 -9.76 20.15 -12.50
N ILE A 367 -10.90 20.77 -12.79
CA ILE A 367 -11.44 20.86 -14.16
C ILE A 367 -10.49 21.62 -15.07
N ASP A 368 -9.89 22.72 -14.60
CA ASP A 368 -8.93 23.52 -15.38
C ASP A 368 -7.65 22.72 -15.68
N LYS A 369 -7.16 21.92 -14.73
CA LYS A 369 -6.04 20.99 -14.98
C LYS A 369 -6.35 20.00 -16.10
N ILE A 370 -7.56 19.46 -16.11
CA ILE A 370 -8.01 18.54 -17.16
C ILE A 370 -8.13 19.28 -18.50
N ASN A 371 -8.77 20.46 -18.53
CA ASN A 371 -9.00 21.23 -19.75
C ASN A 371 -7.71 21.79 -20.37
N THR A 372 -6.69 22.07 -19.57
CA THR A 372 -5.39 22.58 -20.03
C THR A 372 -4.42 21.48 -20.45
N SER A 373 -4.72 20.22 -20.15
CA SER A 373 -3.89 19.07 -20.48
C SER A 373 -4.21 18.57 -21.90
N ALA A 374 -3.25 18.72 -22.82
CA ALA A 374 -3.43 18.42 -24.24
C ALA A 374 -3.92 16.99 -24.53
N ASP A 375 -3.52 16.03 -23.70
CA ASP A 375 -3.86 14.61 -23.81
C ASP A 375 -5.31 14.28 -23.39
N TYR A 376 -6.06 15.24 -22.83
CA TYR A 376 -7.51 15.11 -22.60
C TYR A 376 -8.38 15.72 -23.71
N THR A 377 -7.77 16.41 -24.67
CA THR A 377 -8.49 17.10 -25.75
C THR A 377 -9.44 16.16 -26.49
N GLY A 378 -10.74 16.50 -26.46
CA GLY A 378 -11.79 15.74 -27.14
C GLY A 378 -12.18 14.42 -26.49
N LEU A 379 -11.53 13.96 -25.40
CA LEU A 379 -11.91 12.72 -24.72
C LEU A 379 -13.30 12.82 -24.07
N PHE A 380 -13.58 13.93 -23.37
CA PHE A 380 -14.89 14.19 -22.78
C PHE A 380 -15.97 14.34 -23.85
N GLN A 381 -15.68 15.02 -24.96
CA GLN A 381 -16.62 15.13 -26.08
C GLN A 381 -16.94 13.76 -26.69
N LYS A 382 -15.96 12.87 -26.79
CA LYS A 382 -16.17 11.49 -27.27
C LYS A 382 -17.03 10.67 -26.30
N ALA A 383 -16.77 10.77 -24.99
CA ALA A 383 -17.44 9.96 -23.97
C ALA A 383 -18.84 10.47 -23.58
N PHE A 384 -19.05 11.79 -23.52
CA PHE A 384 -20.25 12.42 -22.96
C PHE A 384 -20.95 13.40 -23.90
N LYS A 385 -20.36 13.74 -25.05
CA LYS A 385 -20.81 14.85 -25.91
C LYS A 385 -20.85 16.21 -25.19
N LYS A 386 -20.11 16.31 -24.09
CA LYS A 386 -19.96 17.46 -23.21
C LYS A 386 -18.46 17.69 -22.92
N PRO A 387 -18.03 18.92 -22.57
CA PRO A 387 -16.67 19.17 -22.07
C PRO A 387 -16.46 18.56 -20.68
N ALA A 388 -15.23 18.64 -20.16
CA ALA A 388 -14.97 18.27 -18.77
C ALA A 388 -15.72 19.20 -17.81
N SER A 389 -16.51 18.60 -16.93
CA SER A 389 -17.28 19.28 -15.88
C SER A 389 -17.30 18.42 -14.60
N MET A 390 -17.86 18.97 -13.52
CA MET A 390 -18.08 18.22 -12.28
C MET A 390 -18.83 16.90 -12.54
N GLU A 391 -19.87 16.98 -13.37
CA GLU A 391 -20.71 15.84 -13.74
C GLU A 391 -19.91 14.78 -14.52
N THR A 392 -19.25 15.18 -15.61
CA THR A 392 -18.62 14.21 -16.52
C THR A 392 -17.37 13.58 -15.93
N VAL A 393 -16.61 14.31 -15.10
CA VAL A 393 -15.44 13.76 -14.40
C VAL A 393 -15.89 12.72 -13.37
N GLY A 394 -16.90 13.07 -12.56
CA GLY A 394 -17.52 12.14 -11.61
C GLY A 394 -18.02 10.87 -12.28
N MET A 395 -18.78 11.03 -13.37
CA MET A 395 -19.30 9.93 -14.17
C MET A 395 -18.23 9.05 -14.80
N ALA A 396 -17.11 9.63 -15.25
CA ALA A 396 -16.01 8.88 -15.85
C ALA A 396 -15.33 7.97 -14.83
N LEU A 397 -14.88 8.55 -13.70
CA LEU A 397 -14.24 7.79 -12.61
C LEU A 397 -15.16 6.68 -12.09
N ALA A 398 -16.42 7.02 -11.81
CA ALA A 398 -17.42 6.06 -11.37
C ALA A 398 -17.73 4.96 -12.41
N SER A 399 -17.57 5.24 -13.71
CA SER A 399 -17.70 4.21 -14.75
C SER A 399 -16.57 3.20 -14.69
N TYR A 400 -15.34 3.65 -14.42
CA TYR A 400 -14.18 2.75 -14.25
C TYR A 400 -14.31 1.93 -12.96
N GLU A 401 -14.65 2.55 -11.84
CA GLU A 401 -14.81 1.85 -10.56
C GLU A 401 -15.86 0.72 -10.62
N ARG A 402 -16.95 0.91 -11.37
CA ARG A 402 -17.97 -0.13 -11.63
C ARG A 402 -17.47 -1.33 -12.43
N THR A 403 -16.28 -1.26 -13.00
CA THR A 403 -15.66 -2.38 -13.72
C THR A 403 -14.81 -3.27 -12.82
N LEU A 404 -14.47 -2.80 -11.61
CA LEU A 404 -13.61 -3.49 -10.66
C LEU A 404 -14.37 -4.60 -9.90
N ASN A 405 -14.94 -5.55 -10.63
CA ASN A 405 -15.78 -6.61 -10.07
C ASN A 405 -14.99 -7.91 -9.93
N SER A 406 -14.84 -8.38 -8.69
CA SER A 406 -14.11 -9.61 -8.35
C SER A 406 -15.00 -10.58 -7.58
N ALA A 407 -15.15 -11.78 -8.15
CA ALA A 407 -15.89 -12.91 -7.58
C ALA A 407 -15.49 -14.21 -8.28
N ASN A 408 -16.40 -15.18 -8.42
CA ASN A 408 -16.10 -16.54 -8.87
C ASN A 408 -15.03 -17.24 -7.99
N SER A 409 -15.04 -16.91 -6.70
CA SER A 409 -14.17 -17.51 -5.68
C SER A 409 -14.45 -19.00 -5.49
N PRO A 410 -13.58 -19.76 -4.79
CA PRO A 410 -13.87 -21.13 -4.35
C PRO A 410 -15.25 -21.27 -3.69
N PHE A 411 -15.64 -20.31 -2.85
CA PHE A 411 -16.98 -20.26 -2.26
C PHE A 411 -18.08 -20.10 -3.32
N ASP A 412 -17.92 -19.18 -4.27
CA ASP A 412 -18.95 -18.91 -5.28
C ASP A 412 -19.19 -20.14 -6.18
N ARG A 413 -18.12 -20.82 -6.58
CA ARG A 413 -18.21 -22.05 -7.39
C ARG A 413 -18.88 -23.20 -6.63
N TRP A 414 -18.61 -23.33 -5.34
CA TRP A 414 -19.26 -24.33 -4.50
C TRP A 414 -20.74 -24.02 -4.24
N GLN A 415 -21.05 -22.81 -3.78
CA GLN A 415 -22.39 -22.41 -3.36
C GLN A 415 -23.34 -22.19 -4.54
N TYR A 416 -22.88 -21.45 -5.56
CA TYR A 416 -23.71 -21.00 -6.69
C TYR A 416 -23.41 -21.76 -7.99
N GLY A 417 -22.19 -22.29 -8.15
CA GLY A 417 -21.78 -23.10 -9.30
C GLY A 417 -22.04 -24.59 -9.13
N HIS A 418 -22.42 -25.02 -7.92
CA HIS A 418 -22.65 -26.41 -7.54
C HIS A 418 -21.43 -27.34 -7.71
N ASP A 419 -20.22 -26.78 -7.77
CA ASP A 419 -18.97 -27.54 -7.80
C ASP A 419 -18.60 -28.01 -6.38
N GLN A 420 -18.91 -29.26 -6.06
CA GLN A 420 -18.65 -29.85 -4.74
C GLN A 420 -17.16 -29.93 -4.39
N GLN A 421 -16.26 -29.83 -5.36
CA GLN A 421 -14.82 -29.89 -5.13
C GLN A 421 -14.18 -28.51 -4.98
N ALA A 422 -14.92 -27.42 -5.27
CA ALA A 422 -14.39 -26.08 -5.23
C ALA A 422 -14.06 -25.60 -3.81
N LEU A 423 -14.79 -26.05 -2.79
CA LEU A 423 -14.60 -25.66 -1.39
C LEU A 423 -14.29 -26.90 -0.54
N ASP A 424 -13.14 -26.93 0.11
CA ASP A 424 -12.74 -28.09 0.92
C ASP A 424 -13.54 -28.22 2.23
N ALA A 425 -13.41 -29.37 2.90
CA ALA A 425 -14.14 -29.65 4.13
C ALA A 425 -13.83 -28.67 5.28
N LYS A 426 -12.64 -28.07 5.31
CA LYS A 426 -12.25 -27.11 6.35
C LYS A 426 -12.98 -25.78 6.15
N ALA A 427 -12.97 -25.28 4.92
CA ALA A 427 -13.69 -24.06 4.57
C ALA A 427 -15.21 -24.24 4.67
N GLN A 428 -15.74 -25.43 4.37
CA GLN A 428 -17.16 -25.74 4.61
C GLN A 428 -17.52 -25.65 6.10
N ARG A 429 -16.69 -26.18 7.02
CA ARG A 429 -16.91 -25.98 8.47
C ARG A 429 -16.85 -24.51 8.87
N GLY A 430 -15.89 -23.77 8.34
CA GLY A 430 -15.78 -22.32 8.54
C GLY A 430 -17.03 -21.57 8.07
N TYR A 431 -17.59 -21.95 6.92
CA TYR A 431 -18.85 -21.39 6.42
C TYR A 431 -20.05 -21.71 7.33
N GLN A 432 -20.16 -22.94 7.84
CA GLN A 432 -21.22 -23.31 8.80
C GLN A 432 -21.13 -22.50 10.10
N LEU A 433 -19.90 -22.20 10.56
CA LEU A 433 -19.70 -21.27 11.67
C LEU A 433 -20.16 -19.86 11.30
N PHE A 434 -19.78 -19.37 10.11
CA PHE A 434 -20.10 -18.03 9.61
C PHE A 434 -21.60 -17.75 9.57
N ILE A 435 -22.41 -18.69 9.07
CA ILE A 435 -23.88 -18.55 8.99
C ILE A 435 -24.63 -19.01 10.24
N GLY A 436 -23.94 -19.75 11.12
CA GLY A 436 -24.53 -20.36 12.31
C GLY A 436 -23.99 -19.74 13.59
N LYS A 437 -23.13 -20.48 14.29
CA LYS A 437 -22.64 -20.15 15.64
C LYS A 437 -22.00 -18.75 15.74
N ALA A 438 -21.20 -18.36 14.76
CA ALA A 438 -20.51 -17.07 14.75
C ALA A 438 -21.42 -15.91 14.29
N ALA A 439 -22.60 -16.21 13.73
CA ALA A 439 -23.62 -15.25 13.33
C ALA A 439 -23.13 -14.10 12.42
N CYS A 440 -21.99 -14.27 11.73
CA CYS A 440 -21.39 -13.23 10.90
C CYS A 440 -22.31 -12.81 9.76
N SER A 441 -23.10 -13.74 9.23
CA SER A 441 -24.04 -13.50 8.13
C SER A 441 -25.20 -12.55 8.46
N GLN A 442 -25.38 -12.17 9.73
CA GLN A 442 -26.41 -11.19 10.12
C GLN A 442 -26.13 -9.79 9.58
N CYS A 443 -24.85 -9.42 9.46
CA CYS A 443 -24.41 -8.18 8.80
C CYS A 443 -23.70 -8.49 7.47
N HIS A 444 -22.93 -9.57 7.40
CA HIS A 444 -22.22 -9.98 6.18
C HIS A 444 -23.06 -10.95 5.36
N THR A 445 -24.15 -10.43 4.79
CA THR A 445 -25.22 -11.23 4.20
C THR A 445 -24.77 -12.13 3.04
N VAL A 446 -25.38 -13.31 2.98
CA VAL A 446 -25.22 -14.33 1.93
C VAL A 446 -26.62 -14.62 1.38
N GLY A 447 -26.86 -14.29 0.11
CA GLY A 447 -28.14 -14.51 -0.54
C GLY A 447 -28.20 -15.82 -1.33
N ASP A 448 -29.39 -16.17 -1.81
CA ASP A 448 -29.66 -17.44 -2.50
C ASP A 448 -28.89 -17.60 -3.82
N LYS A 449 -28.65 -16.50 -4.53
CA LYS A 449 -28.03 -16.50 -5.87
C LYS A 449 -26.68 -15.79 -5.93
N HIS A 450 -26.38 -14.99 -4.92
CA HIS A 450 -25.17 -14.17 -4.86
C HIS A 450 -24.89 -13.76 -3.41
N ALA A 451 -23.65 -13.39 -3.13
CA ALA A 451 -23.24 -12.84 -1.85
C ALA A 451 -22.37 -11.61 -2.07
N LEU A 452 -22.73 -10.48 -1.46
CA LEU A 452 -21.82 -9.32 -1.36
C LEU A 452 -21.11 -9.30 -0.01
N PHE A 453 -21.51 -10.16 0.94
CA PHE A 453 -20.97 -10.22 2.29
C PHE A 453 -21.03 -8.86 3.01
N THR A 454 -22.10 -8.11 2.78
CA THR A 454 -22.42 -6.85 3.43
C THR A 454 -23.92 -6.62 3.33
N ASP A 455 -24.50 -6.00 4.34
CA ASP A 455 -25.88 -5.51 4.38
C ASP A 455 -25.98 -4.04 3.94
N ASN A 456 -24.85 -3.42 3.56
CA ASN A 456 -24.73 -1.98 3.30
C ASN A 456 -25.29 -1.10 4.44
N SER A 457 -25.27 -1.60 5.68
CA SER A 457 -25.74 -0.90 6.87
C SER A 457 -24.58 -0.43 7.73
N LEU A 458 -24.92 0.32 8.79
CA LEU A 458 -23.98 0.99 9.68
C LEU A 458 -24.08 0.36 11.07
N HIS A 459 -22.96 -0.12 11.62
CA HIS A 459 -22.92 -0.81 12.91
C HIS A 459 -21.80 -0.29 13.79
N ASN A 460 -22.01 -0.34 15.10
CA ASN A 460 -21.01 0.00 16.10
C ASN A 460 -20.50 -1.26 16.80
N THR A 461 -19.28 -1.67 16.47
CA THR A 461 -18.58 -2.81 17.09
C THR A 461 -17.83 -2.41 18.36
N GLY A 462 -17.70 -1.10 18.60
CA GLY A 462 -16.99 -0.51 19.73
C GLY A 462 -15.54 -0.12 19.44
N ILE A 463 -14.98 -0.41 18.25
CA ILE A 463 -13.60 0.03 17.91
C ILE A 463 -13.48 1.54 17.88
N GLY A 464 -14.43 2.25 17.26
CA GLY A 464 -14.40 3.72 17.25
C GLY A 464 -14.51 4.30 18.66
N TYR A 465 -15.33 3.69 19.52
CA TYR A 465 -15.45 4.07 20.94
C TYR A 465 -14.13 3.91 21.69
N ARG A 466 -13.49 2.74 21.56
CA ARG A 466 -12.18 2.48 22.19
C ARG A 466 -11.17 3.55 21.80
N ASP A 467 -11.07 3.84 20.52
CA ASP A 467 -10.11 4.81 20.01
C ASP A 467 -10.44 6.26 20.43
N ALA A 468 -11.71 6.61 20.61
CA ALA A 468 -12.16 7.97 20.92
C ALA A 468 -12.31 8.28 22.43
N MET A 469 -12.62 7.28 23.25
CA MET A 469 -13.06 7.47 24.65
C MET A 469 -12.18 6.73 25.66
N VAL A 470 -11.49 5.67 25.25
CA VAL A 470 -10.55 4.99 26.15
C VAL A 470 -9.23 5.74 26.02
N SER A 471 -8.94 6.61 26.98
CA SER A 471 -7.60 7.18 27.13
C SER A 471 -6.60 6.03 27.24
N ASN A 472 -5.72 5.91 26.24
CA ASN A 472 -4.49 5.17 26.43
C ASN A 472 -3.61 6.02 27.35
N ASP A 473 -3.88 5.93 28.66
CA ASP A 473 -3.08 6.54 29.73
C ASP A 473 -1.75 5.80 29.92
N ASN A 474 -1.29 5.11 28.87
CA ASN A 474 -0.14 4.25 28.87
C ASN A 474 0.71 4.53 27.65
N LYS A 475 2.01 4.41 27.90
CA LYS A 475 3.08 4.56 26.93
C LYS A 475 2.72 3.85 25.63
N GLN A 476 2.75 4.58 24.52
CA GLN A 476 2.56 4.00 23.21
C GLN A 476 3.84 3.28 22.82
N SER A 477 3.73 1.98 22.55
CA SER A 477 4.82 1.19 21.98
C SER A 477 5.04 1.68 20.54
N VAL A 478 6.05 2.53 20.36
CA VAL A 478 6.46 3.05 19.05
C VAL A 478 7.67 2.24 18.62
N GLN A 479 7.59 1.66 17.43
CA GLN A 479 8.72 0.98 16.84
C GLN A 479 9.70 2.03 16.30
N LEU A 480 10.77 2.33 17.05
CA LEU A 480 11.84 3.23 16.57
C LEU A 480 12.73 2.54 15.55
N ALA A 481 12.90 1.23 15.71
CA ALA A 481 13.64 0.41 14.77
C ALA A 481 13.01 -0.99 14.72
N PRO A 482 13.25 -1.74 13.65
CA PRO A 482 12.89 -3.12 13.49
C PRO A 482 13.12 -3.99 14.76
N GLY A 483 12.04 -4.35 15.47
CA GLY A 483 12.05 -5.12 16.73
C GLY A 483 12.40 -4.31 18.00
N VAL A 484 12.75 -3.04 17.84
CA VAL A 484 13.04 -2.09 18.92
C VAL A 484 11.82 -1.20 19.11
N PHE A 485 11.04 -1.58 20.12
CA PHE A 485 9.93 -0.79 20.59
C PHE A 485 10.38 0.06 21.75
N VAL A 486 10.15 1.36 21.67
CA VAL A 486 10.21 2.22 22.84
C VAL A 486 8.80 2.56 23.26
N ASN A 487 8.60 2.52 24.56
CA ASN A 487 7.36 2.95 25.17
C ASN A 487 7.44 4.47 25.33
N VAL A 488 6.95 5.20 24.33
CA VAL A 488 6.92 6.67 24.37
C VAL A 488 5.75 7.10 25.23
N ASP A 489 5.98 8.06 26.12
CA ASP A 489 4.90 8.67 26.88
C ASP A 489 3.88 9.31 25.94
N ALA A 490 2.60 9.06 26.18
CA ALA A 490 1.53 9.62 25.36
C ALA A 490 1.53 11.15 25.39
N GLN A 491 1.99 11.78 26.48
CA GLN A 491 2.15 13.23 26.58
C GLN A 491 3.29 13.76 25.71
N LEU A 492 4.40 13.01 25.59
CA LEU A 492 5.51 13.36 24.71
C LEU A 492 5.12 13.22 23.23
N LEU A 493 4.36 12.17 22.88
CA LEU A 493 3.79 12.06 21.53
C LEU A 493 2.79 13.17 21.25
N ALA A 494 1.93 13.51 22.20
CA ALA A 494 0.97 14.60 22.06
C ALA A 494 1.62 15.99 21.94
N SER A 495 2.85 16.18 22.44
CA SER A 495 3.56 17.46 22.30
C SER A 495 4.22 17.66 20.93
N VAL A 496 4.46 16.59 20.18
CA VAL A 496 5.13 16.64 18.86
C VAL A 496 4.23 16.19 17.69
N SER A 497 3.08 15.59 17.98
CA SER A 497 2.11 15.14 16.98
C SER A 497 0.93 16.12 16.88
N GLU A 498 0.35 16.26 15.69
CA GLU A 498 -0.96 16.90 15.58
C GLU A 498 -1.98 16.16 16.45
N THR A 499 -2.91 16.91 17.06
CA THR A 499 -3.95 16.33 17.90
C THR A 499 -4.78 15.36 17.05
N LYS A 500 -4.66 14.05 17.32
CA LYS A 500 -5.47 13.03 16.65
C LYS A 500 -6.94 13.31 16.96
N THR A 501 -7.67 13.81 15.98
CA THR A 501 -9.10 14.06 16.15
C THR A 501 -9.85 12.74 16.24
N ASN A 502 -10.70 12.62 17.25
CA ASN A 502 -11.55 11.45 17.43
C ASN A 502 -12.36 11.19 16.17
N ASP A 503 -12.43 9.92 15.76
CA ASP A 503 -13.33 9.48 14.71
C ASP A 503 -14.64 9.03 15.35
N LEU A 504 -15.70 9.80 15.16
CA LEU A 504 -17.02 9.49 15.73
C LEU A 504 -17.92 8.73 14.74
N GLY A 505 -17.38 8.32 13.59
CA GLY A 505 -18.11 7.58 12.55
C GLY A 505 -19.28 8.39 11.98
N ARG A 506 -20.43 7.74 11.81
CA ARG A 506 -21.66 8.35 11.26
C ARG A 506 -22.13 9.61 11.99
N TYR A 507 -21.79 9.77 13.27
CA TYR A 507 -22.12 10.97 14.04
C TYR A 507 -21.58 12.24 13.38
N GLU A 508 -20.38 12.20 12.78
CA GLU A 508 -19.77 13.41 12.17
C GLU A 508 -20.64 14.01 11.05
N ILE A 509 -21.49 13.18 10.43
CA ILE A 509 -22.41 13.56 9.35
C ILE A 509 -23.78 13.96 9.89
N THR A 510 -24.29 13.19 10.85
CA THR A 510 -25.69 13.29 11.29
C THR A 510 -25.88 14.15 12.54
N GLN A 511 -24.83 14.34 13.33
CA GLN A 511 -24.83 14.96 14.65
C GLN A 511 -25.83 14.33 15.65
N ASN A 512 -26.34 13.13 15.35
CA ASN A 512 -27.23 12.38 16.23
C ASN A 512 -26.40 11.49 17.16
N PRO A 513 -26.41 11.70 18.50
CA PRO A 513 -25.64 10.91 19.46
C PRO A 513 -25.83 9.39 19.36
N ALA A 514 -27.00 8.91 18.90
CA ALA A 514 -27.26 7.48 18.70
C ALA A 514 -26.43 6.87 17.56
N HIS A 515 -25.86 7.68 16.67
CA HIS A 515 -25.05 7.25 15.53
C HIS A 515 -23.54 7.26 15.81
N ARG A 516 -23.11 7.50 17.06
CA ARG A 516 -21.68 7.50 17.41
C ARG A 516 -21.05 6.14 17.13
N TRP A 517 -19.88 6.19 16.50
CA TRP A 517 -19.01 5.04 16.18
C TRP A 517 -19.67 3.97 15.32
N GLN A 518 -20.73 4.34 14.58
CA GLN A 518 -21.28 3.48 13.55
C GLN A 518 -20.47 3.62 12.26
N TYR A 519 -20.08 2.47 11.71
CA TYR A 519 -19.35 2.35 10.44
C TYR A 519 -20.01 1.34 9.53
N LYS A 520 -19.85 1.54 8.22
CA LYS A 520 -20.46 0.72 7.19
C LYS A 520 -19.88 -0.69 7.28
N THR A 521 -20.73 -1.71 7.21
CA THR A 521 -20.30 -3.11 7.04
C THR A 521 -19.50 -3.24 5.74
N PRO A 522 -18.19 -3.53 5.78
CA PRO A 522 -17.42 -3.74 4.56
C PRO A 522 -17.81 -5.08 3.91
N SER A 523 -17.64 -5.20 2.60
CA SER A 523 -17.70 -6.51 1.95
C SER A 523 -16.53 -7.37 2.41
N LEU A 524 -16.76 -8.67 2.60
CA LEU A 524 -15.71 -9.64 2.89
C LEU A 524 -15.11 -10.29 1.62
N ARG A 525 -15.57 -9.91 0.42
CA ARG A 525 -14.95 -10.38 -0.83
C ARG A 525 -13.51 -9.90 -0.88
N ASN A 526 -12.60 -10.80 -1.25
CA ASN A 526 -11.16 -10.54 -1.32
C ASN A 526 -10.52 -10.09 0.00
N ILE A 527 -11.14 -10.34 1.16
CA ILE A 527 -10.68 -9.83 2.46
C ILE A 527 -9.24 -10.25 2.80
N GLN A 528 -8.78 -11.41 2.32
CA GLN A 528 -7.40 -11.85 2.51
C GLN A 528 -6.37 -10.87 1.92
N LEU A 529 -6.77 -10.08 0.92
CA LEU A 529 -5.91 -9.16 0.19
C LEU A 529 -5.93 -7.74 0.75
N THR A 530 -6.69 -7.44 1.81
CA THR A 530 -7.02 -6.05 2.19
C THR A 530 -6.70 -5.75 3.66
N ALA A 531 -5.70 -6.43 4.23
CA ALA A 531 -5.18 -6.08 5.55
C ALA A 531 -4.46 -4.71 5.50
N PRO A 532 -4.39 -3.94 6.59
CA PRO A 532 -4.98 -4.21 7.90
C PRO A 532 -6.48 -3.87 7.95
N TYR A 533 -7.17 -4.40 8.95
CA TYR A 533 -8.62 -4.44 9.01
C TYR A 533 -9.23 -3.35 9.91
N MET A 534 -10.55 -3.19 9.78
CA MET A 534 -11.38 -2.17 10.44
C MET A 534 -11.22 -0.77 9.83
N HIS A 535 -12.10 0.16 10.19
CA HIS A 535 -12.13 1.50 9.59
C HIS A 535 -10.84 2.31 9.77
N ASN A 536 -10.00 1.93 10.72
CA ASN A 536 -8.75 2.60 11.12
C ASN A 536 -7.50 1.72 10.92
N GLY A 537 -7.65 0.49 10.40
CA GLY A 537 -6.53 -0.44 10.25
C GLY A 537 -5.95 -0.95 11.57
N SER A 538 -6.71 -0.94 12.66
CA SER A 538 -6.20 -1.26 14.01
C SER A 538 -5.91 -2.75 14.26
N LEU A 539 -6.37 -3.65 13.39
CA LEU A 539 -6.13 -5.09 13.51
C LEU A 539 -5.35 -5.60 12.30
N ALA A 540 -4.24 -6.30 12.51
CA ALA A 540 -3.31 -6.67 11.45
C ALA A 540 -3.71 -7.98 10.73
N SER A 541 -4.44 -8.87 11.41
CA SER A 541 -4.75 -10.22 10.93
C SER A 541 -6.23 -10.60 11.05
N LEU A 542 -6.69 -11.53 10.21
CA LEU A 542 -8.05 -12.10 10.32
C LEU A 542 -8.25 -12.79 11.67
N GLN A 543 -7.18 -13.36 12.23
CA GLN A 543 -7.18 -13.99 13.55
C GLN A 543 -7.49 -12.96 14.65
N GLU A 544 -6.88 -11.77 14.60
CA GLU A 544 -7.20 -10.67 15.52
C GLU A 544 -8.64 -10.18 15.35
N VAL A 545 -9.12 -10.07 14.11
CA VAL A 545 -10.52 -9.70 13.82
C VAL A 545 -11.48 -10.70 14.45
N ILE A 546 -11.25 -12.00 14.24
CA ILE A 546 -12.11 -13.05 14.80
C ILE A 546 -12.00 -13.08 16.33
N ALA A 547 -10.80 -12.94 16.91
CA ALA A 547 -10.62 -12.86 18.35
C ALA A 547 -11.36 -11.67 18.97
N PHE A 548 -11.33 -10.52 18.31
CA PHE A 548 -12.08 -9.31 18.71
C PHE A 548 -13.59 -9.57 18.76
N TYR A 549 -14.17 -10.17 17.71
CA TYR A 549 -15.59 -10.51 17.71
C TYR A 549 -15.91 -11.65 18.68
N ASN A 550 -15.02 -12.62 18.88
CA ASN A 550 -15.21 -13.71 19.82
C ASN A 550 -15.39 -13.22 21.27
N GLN A 551 -14.81 -12.06 21.60
CA GLN A 551 -14.98 -11.35 22.88
C GLN A 551 -16.25 -10.48 22.94
N GLY A 552 -16.96 -10.30 21.83
CA GLY A 552 -18.16 -9.46 21.74
C GLY A 552 -17.87 -7.97 21.54
N GLY A 553 -16.75 -7.63 20.91
CA GLY A 553 -16.37 -6.23 20.64
C GLY A 553 -16.17 -5.39 21.91
N ILE A 554 -16.23 -4.05 21.79
CA ILE A 554 -16.04 -3.14 22.94
C ILE A 554 -17.38 -2.60 23.41
N ALA A 555 -17.74 -2.91 24.65
CA ALA A 555 -18.99 -2.45 25.27
C ALA A 555 -19.03 -0.92 25.36
N ASN A 556 -20.14 -0.34 24.93
CA ASN A 556 -20.48 1.08 25.05
C ASN A 556 -22.00 1.26 24.91
N GLU A 557 -22.51 2.46 25.18
CA GLU A 557 -23.95 2.77 25.22
C GLU A 557 -24.67 2.57 23.88
N ASN A 558 -23.94 2.67 22.76
CA ASN A 558 -24.48 2.58 21.40
C ASN A 558 -23.98 1.35 20.64
N ARG A 559 -23.37 0.36 21.32
CA ARG A 559 -22.89 -0.87 20.66
C ARG A 559 -24.06 -1.59 20.02
N ASP A 560 -23.85 -2.07 18.79
CA ASP A 560 -24.89 -2.81 18.10
C ASP A 560 -25.29 -4.08 18.89
N PRO A 561 -26.59 -4.31 19.15
CA PRO A 561 -27.07 -5.47 19.91
C PRO A 561 -26.70 -6.82 19.31
N LEU A 562 -26.38 -6.90 18.02
CA LEU A 562 -25.93 -8.13 17.34
C LEU A 562 -24.51 -8.53 17.77
N ILE A 563 -23.71 -7.58 18.26
CA ILE A 563 -22.33 -7.82 18.68
C ILE A 563 -22.30 -8.42 20.09
N LYS A 564 -22.08 -9.73 20.15
CA LYS A 564 -22.03 -10.54 21.38
C LYS A 564 -20.85 -11.52 21.34
N PRO A 565 -20.35 -12.00 22.49
CA PRO A 565 -19.33 -13.04 22.51
C PRO A 565 -19.77 -14.28 21.72
N LEU A 566 -18.90 -14.79 20.85
CA LEU A 566 -19.23 -15.89 19.93
C LEU A 566 -18.95 -17.28 20.54
N HIS A 567 -18.12 -17.32 21.58
CA HIS A 567 -17.69 -18.56 22.26
C HIS A 567 -17.13 -19.62 21.30
N LEU A 568 -16.39 -19.17 20.28
CA LEU A 568 -15.63 -20.02 19.38
C LEU A 568 -14.39 -20.55 20.10
N SER A 569 -14.11 -21.83 19.87
CA SER A 569 -12.82 -22.45 20.18
C SER A 569 -11.73 -21.99 19.20
N ASP A 570 -10.48 -22.31 19.50
CA ASP A 570 -9.35 -22.00 18.62
C ASP A 570 -9.44 -22.70 17.26
N GLU A 571 -9.93 -23.94 17.23
CA GLU A 571 -10.16 -24.72 16.00
C GLU A 571 -11.23 -24.04 15.13
N GLU A 572 -12.37 -23.70 15.74
CA GLU A 572 -13.47 -23.01 15.05
C GLU A 572 -13.02 -21.64 14.51
N SER A 573 -12.21 -20.90 15.28
CA SER A 573 -11.68 -19.61 14.86
C SER A 573 -10.74 -19.75 13.65
N LYS A 574 -9.92 -20.81 13.61
CA LYS A 574 -9.04 -21.11 12.46
C LYS A 574 -9.82 -21.56 11.24
N ASP A 575 -10.88 -22.35 11.41
CA ASP A 575 -11.75 -22.78 10.31
C ASP A 575 -12.51 -21.59 9.72
N LEU A 576 -13.03 -20.69 10.56
CA LEU A 576 -13.66 -19.44 10.13
C LEU A 576 -12.67 -18.53 9.38
N ALA A 577 -11.45 -18.34 9.92
CA ALA A 577 -10.42 -17.57 9.24
C ALA A 577 -10.07 -18.17 7.86
N TYR A 578 -9.99 -19.50 7.77
CA TYR A 578 -9.72 -20.19 6.52
C TYR A 578 -10.87 -20.05 5.51
N PHE A 579 -12.12 -20.10 5.95
CA PHE A 579 -13.26 -19.82 5.07
C PHE A 579 -13.17 -18.41 4.46
N LEU A 580 -12.79 -17.38 5.23
CA LEU A 580 -12.66 -16.01 4.73
C LEU A 580 -11.61 -15.87 3.61
N THR A 581 -10.56 -16.70 3.59
CA THR A 581 -9.59 -16.71 2.49
C THR A 581 -10.16 -17.30 1.19
N GLN A 582 -11.21 -18.11 1.29
CA GLN A 582 -11.91 -18.70 0.15
C GLN A 582 -12.88 -17.73 -0.54
N LEU A 583 -12.94 -16.47 -0.10
CA LEU A 583 -13.77 -15.40 -0.69
C LEU A 583 -13.01 -14.54 -1.71
N THR A 584 -11.78 -14.93 -2.06
CA THR A 584 -10.96 -14.25 -3.07
C THR A 584 -11.36 -14.71 -4.48
N GLY A 585 -11.70 -13.76 -5.35
CA GLY A 585 -12.08 -14.04 -6.73
C GLY A 585 -10.91 -14.56 -7.57
N ASP A 586 -11.21 -15.39 -8.57
CA ASP A 586 -10.18 -15.94 -9.47
C ASP A 586 -9.72 -14.97 -10.56
N ASN A 587 -10.47 -13.88 -10.76
CA ASN A 587 -10.18 -12.83 -11.72
C ASN A 587 -9.42 -11.64 -11.14
N VAL A 588 -8.93 -11.72 -9.90
CA VAL A 588 -8.15 -10.65 -9.24
C VAL A 588 -6.91 -10.29 -10.06
N GLN A 589 -6.16 -11.28 -10.55
CA GLN A 589 -4.96 -11.02 -11.35
C GLN A 589 -5.28 -10.30 -12.66
N GLU A 590 -6.40 -10.64 -13.30
CA GLU A 590 -6.85 -9.98 -14.54
C GLU A 590 -7.14 -8.50 -14.29
N LEU A 591 -7.78 -8.16 -13.16
CA LEU A 591 -8.05 -6.77 -12.76
C LEU A 591 -6.76 -5.99 -12.45
N ILE A 592 -5.77 -6.65 -11.85
CA ILE A 592 -4.45 -6.06 -11.57
C ILE A 592 -3.69 -5.78 -12.88
N ASP A 593 -3.66 -6.76 -13.78
CA ASP A 593 -2.99 -6.62 -15.07
C ASP A 593 -3.65 -5.54 -15.93
N GLU A 594 -4.98 -5.46 -15.90
CA GLU A 594 -5.74 -4.37 -16.52
C GLU A 594 -5.29 -3.02 -15.95
N ALA A 595 -5.29 -2.85 -14.62
CA ALA A 595 -4.89 -1.61 -13.97
C ALA A 595 -3.49 -1.15 -14.39
N ARG A 596 -2.52 -2.08 -14.49
CA ARG A 596 -1.13 -1.81 -14.89
C ARG A 596 -0.96 -1.30 -16.32
N THR A 597 -1.95 -1.51 -17.19
CA THR A 597 -1.91 -0.98 -18.57
C THR A 597 -2.23 0.52 -18.65
N ALA A 598 -2.72 1.13 -17.55
CA ALA A 598 -2.95 2.57 -17.52
C ALA A 598 -1.61 3.33 -17.62
N PRO A 599 -1.48 4.30 -18.54
CA PRO A 599 -0.35 5.22 -18.48
C PRO A 599 -0.45 6.05 -17.20
N VAL A 600 0.61 6.05 -16.40
CA VAL A 600 0.71 6.97 -15.25
C VAL A 600 0.84 8.38 -15.81
N GLY A 601 -0.09 9.25 -15.44
CA GLY A 601 -0.05 10.66 -15.85
C GLY A 601 1.07 11.39 -15.12
N ASP A 602 2.30 11.27 -15.59
CA ASP A 602 3.46 12.01 -15.08
C ASP A 602 3.66 13.32 -15.89
N ARG A 603 4.42 14.27 -15.33
CA ARG A 603 4.78 15.51 -16.04
C ARG A 603 5.57 15.15 -17.30
N GLN A 604 5.08 15.57 -18.46
CA GLN A 604 5.90 15.63 -19.69
C GLN A 604 6.90 16.77 -19.61
#